data_AF-A0A939M9E9-F1
#
_entry.id   AF-A0A939M9E9-F1
#
_cell.length_a   1.000
_cell.length_b   1.000
_cell.length_c   1.000
_cell.angle_alpha   90.00
_cell.angle_beta   90.00
_cell.angle_gamma   90.00
#
_symmetry.space_group_name_H-M   'P 1'
#
loop_
_entity.id
_entity.type
_entity.pdbx_description
1 polymer ?
#
loop_
_entity_poly.entity_id
_entity_poly.type
_entity_poly.pdbx_seq_one_letter_code
_entity_poly.pdbx_strand_id
1 'polypeptide(L)'
;MAVQFLLATFISVINIMIHALVTVAAIDIARTAGLRHTSRPRWHLMAVMVVTAVILMVAHTVEVLVWALAYAIVGVAPEGSELLYFTFVNYTTLGYGDVTPVEGWRLTGPMTAMNGILLFGWSTAVLFEVLRKTIEHLAAIAAPGFNSGDRG
;
A
#
# COMPACT_ATOMS: atom_id res chain seq x y z
N MET A 1 -10.58 27.21 -3.47
CA MET A 1 -11.12 25.84 -3.63
C MET A 1 -10.59 25.12 -4.87
N ALA A 2 -10.78 25.63 -6.10
CA ALA A 2 -10.32 24.94 -7.33
C ALA A 2 -8.81 24.60 -7.34
N VAL A 3 -7.96 25.55 -6.90
CA VAL A 3 -6.50 25.34 -6.80
C VAL A 3 -6.15 24.20 -5.84
N GLN A 4 -6.80 24.14 -4.67
CA GLN A 4 -6.57 23.07 -3.69
C GLN A 4 -6.94 21.71 -4.27
N PHE A 5 -8.08 21.64 -4.99
CA PHE A 5 -8.52 20.40 -5.62
C PHE A 5 -7.53 19.94 -6.70
N LEU A 6 -7.14 20.83 -7.62
CA LEU A 6 -6.18 20.49 -8.68
C LEU A 6 -4.83 20.05 -8.12
N LEU A 7 -4.31 20.76 -7.12
CA LEU A 7 -3.05 20.40 -6.45
C LEU A 7 -3.18 19.03 -5.77
N ALA A 8 -4.24 18.83 -4.99
CA ALA A 8 -4.47 17.58 -4.27
C ALA A 8 -4.66 16.39 -5.22
N THR A 9 -5.38 16.57 -6.33
CA THR A 9 -5.52 15.56 -7.38
C THR A 9 -4.17 15.26 -8.03
N PHE A 10 -3.36 16.27 -8.34
CA PHE A 10 -2.03 16.08 -8.90
C PHE A 10 -1.13 15.24 -7.97
N ILE A 11 -1.09 15.57 -6.68
CA ILE A 11 -0.34 14.80 -5.67
C ILE A 11 -0.89 13.37 -5.56
N SER A 12 -2.21 13.22 -5.56
CA SER A 12 -2.87 11.90 -5.52
C SER A 12 -2.47 11.03 -6.71
N VAL A 13 -2.40 11.60 -7.92
CA VAL A 13 -1.96 10.89 -9.13
C VAL A 13 -0.50 10.46 -9.01
N ILE A 14 0.38 11.31 -8.48
CA ILE A 14 1.78 10.93 -8.21
C ILE A 14 1.83 9.72 -7.29
N ASN A 15 1.09 9.76 -6.17
CA ASN A 15 1.04 8.64 -5.23
C ASN A 15 0.45 7.37 -5.85
N ILE A 16 -0.60 7.48 -6.66
CA ILE A 16 -1.17 6.33 -7.39
C ILE A 16 -0.12 5.70 -8.32
N MET A 17 0.69 6.51 -9.02
CA MET A 17 1.76 6.02 -9.89
C MET A 17 2.88 5.34 -9.09
N ILE A 18 3.29 5.93 -7.96
CA ILE A 18 4.25 5.31 -7.03
C ILE A 18 3.71 3.97 -6.53
N HIS A 19 2.47 3.95 -6.04
CA HIS A 19 1.84 2.75 -5.49
C HIS A 19 1.70 1.64 -6.54
N ALA A 20 1.31 2.00 -7.77
CA ALA A 20 1.21 1.07 -8.89
C ALA A 20 2.58 0.45 -9.22
N LEU A 21 3.64 1.26 -9.30
CA LEU A 21 4.99 0.77 -9.56
C LEU A 21 5.48 -0.18 -8.46
N VAL A 22 5.30 0.20 -7.19
CA VAL A 22 5.67 -0.65 -6.05
C VAL A 22 4.84 -1.93 -6.02
N THR A 23 3.55 -1.86 -6.36
CA THR A 23 2.68 -3.05 -6.45
C THR A 23 3.18 -4.03 -7.49
N VAL A 24 3.61 -3.57 -8.67
CA VAL A 24 4.19 -4.44 -9.70
C VAL A 24 5.41 -5.18 -9.14
N ALA A 25 6.33 -4.45 -8.51
CA ALA A 25 7.51 -5.05 -7.88
C ALA A 25 7.14 -6.02 -6.74
N ALA A 26 6.17 -5.66 -5.89
CA ALA A 26 5.71 -6.50 -4.79
C ALA A 26 5.11 -7.82 -5.30
N ILE A 27 4.29 -7.77 -6.35
CA ILE A 27 3.69 -8.96 -6.98
C ILE A 27 4.78 -9.82 -7.64
N ASP A 28 5.74 -9.23 -8.35
CA ASP A 28 6.83 -9.98 -8.99
C ASP A 28 7.73 -10.68 -7.99
N ILE A 29 8.08 -10.00 -6.89
CA ILE A 29 8.82 -10.59 -5.76
C ILE A 29 8.01 -11.71 -5.13
N ALA A 30 6.73 -11.47 -4.83
CA ALA A 30 5.85 -12.45 -4.22
C ALA A 30 5.66 -13.69 -5.10
N ARG A 31 5.53 -13.53 -6.43
CA ARG A 31 5.47 -14.65 -7.38
C ARG A 31 6.79 -15.42 -7.42
N THR A 32 7.91 -14.72 -7.54
CA THR A 32 9.23 -15.36 -7.62
C THR A 32 9.57 -16.13 -6.33
N ALA A 33 9.19 -15.58 -5.18
CA ALA A 33 9.33 -16.24 -3.90
C ALA A 33 8.32 -17.40 -3.75
N GLY A 34 7.04 -17.13 -4.01
CA GLY A 34 5.91 -18.05 -3.86
C GLY A 34 5.98 -19.31 -4.70
N LEU A 35 6.68 -19.26 -5.85
CA LEU A 35 6.87 -20.39 -6.76
C LEU A 35 8.05 -21.32 -6.38
N ARG A 36 8.74 -21.05 -5.26
CA ARG A 36 9.86 -21.90 -4.83
C ARG A 36 9.34 -23.15 -4.12
N HIS A 37 9.82 -24.32 -4.56
CA HIS A 37 9.62 -25.57 -3.82
C HIS A 37 10.16 -25.44 -2.40
N THR A 38 9.30 -25.71 -1.43
CA THR A 38 9.61 -25.62 0.00
C THR A 38 9.09 -26.83 0.74
N SER A 39 9.91 -27.39 1.63
CA SER A 39 9.50 -28.48 2.53
C SER A 39 8.62 -27.99 3.69
N ARG A 40 8.42 -26.66 3.83
CA ARG A 40 7.69 -26.02 4.94
C ARG A 40 6.65 -25.00 4.41
N PRO A 41 5.49 -25.46 3.90
CA PRO A 41 4.53 -24.61 3.19
C PRO A 41 3.95 -23.47 4.05
N ARG A 42 3.67 -23.71 5.34
CA ARG A 42 3.12 -22.70 6.26
C ARG A 42 4.09 -21.53 6.52
N TRP A 43 5.35 -21.85 6.81
CA TRP A 43 6.40 -20.85 7.04
C TRP A 43 6.68 -20.03 5.79
N HIS A 44 6.63 -20.68 4.63
CA HIS A 44 6.79 -20.03 3.34
C HIS A 44 5.68 -19.01 3.07
N LEU A 45 4.41 -19.41 3.25
CA LEU A 45 3.28 -18.49 3.11
C LEU A 45 3.42 -17.28 4.04
N MET A 46 3.74 -17.52 5.32
CA MET A 46 3.93 -16.43 6.27
C MET A 46 5.06 -15.47 5.83
N ALA A 47 6.20 -16.00 5.36
CA ALA A 47 7.30 -15.18 4.90
C ALA A 47 6.92 -14.32 3.68
N VAL A 48 6.24 -14.90 2.68
CA VAL A 48 5.77 -14.16 1.49
C VAL A 48 4.80 -13.05 1.89
N MET A 49 3.86 -13.33 2.79
CA MET A 49 2.90 -12.33 3.26
C MET A 49 3.56 -11.19 4.05
N VAL A 50 4.50 -11.51 4.95
CA VAL A 50 5.23 -10.49 5.74
C VAL A 50 6.06 -9.60 4.82
N VAL A 51 6.82 -10.18 3.88
CA VAL A 51 7.63 -9.40 2.94
C VAL A 51 6.74 -8.49 2.08
N THR A 52 5.62 -9.00 1.57
CA THR A 52 4.67 -8.21 0.79
C THR A 52 4.11 -7.05 1.61
N ALA A 53 3.69 -7.30 2.85
CA ALA A 53 3.16 -6.27 3.74
C ALA A 53 4.21 -5.18 4.08
N VAL A 54 5.48 -5.57 4.30
CA VAL A 54 6.57 -4.62 4.55
C VAL A 54 6.84 -3.74 3.32
N ILE A 55 6.84 -4.31 2.11
CA ILE A 55 7.01 -3.54 0.88
C ILE A 55 5.88 -2.50 0.73
N LEU A 56 4.63 -2.90 0.96
CA LEU A 56 3.48 -2.00 0.89
C LEU A 56 3.51 -0.92 1.99
N MET A 57 3.97 -1.27 3.20
CA MET A 57 4.17 -0.31 4.29
C MET A 57 5.20 0.77 3.93
N VAL A 58 6.30 0.37 3.28
CA VAL A 58 7.30 1.33 2.78
C VAL A 58 6.70 2.21 1.69
N ALA A 59 5.88 1.65 0.78
CA ALA A 59 5.17 2.43 -0.25
C ALA A 59 4.30 3.53 0.39
N HIS A 60 3.46 3.16 1.35
CA HIS A 60 2.62 4.11 2.08
C HIS A 60 3.43 5.19 2.81
N THR A 61 4.57 4.82 3.39
CA THR A 61 5.45 5.79 4.04
C THR A 61 5.99 6.80 3.03
N VAL A 62 6.41 6.35 1.84
CA VAL A 62 6.86 7.25 0.76
C VAL A 62 5.72 8.17 0.28
N GLU A 63 4.51 7.64 0.11
CA GLU A 63 3.34 8.41 -0.31
C GLU A 63 2.92 9.47 0.73
N VAL A 64 3.08 9.16 2.01
CA VAL A 64 2.93 10.13 3.11
C VAL A 64 4.01 11.21 3.02
N LEU A 65 5.26 10.85 2.75
CA LEU A 65 6.34 11.83 2.59
C LEU A 65 6.09 12.77 1.39
N VAL A 66 5.52 12.26 0.29
CA VAL A 66 5.11 13.08 -0.86
C VAL A 66 4.06 14.12 -0.46
N TRP A 67 3.04 13.70 0.30
CA TRP A 67 2.04 14.64 0.84
C TRP A 67 2.66 15.63 1.83
N ALA A 68 3.54 15.18 2.72
CA ALA A 68 4.17 16.03 3.73
C ALA A 68 5.04 17.10 3.10
N LEU A 69 5.77 16.75 2.02
CA LEU A 69 6.52 17.71 1.22
C LEU A 69 5.58 18.74 0.56
N ALA A 70 4.48 18.29 -0.04
CA ALA A 70 3.50 19.20 -0.63
C ALA A 70 2.89 20.14 0.42
N TYR A 71 2.59 19.64 1.63
CA TYR A 71 2.10 20.42 2.74
C TYR A 71 3.10 21.49 3.18
N ALA A 72 4.39 21.16 3.20
CA ALA A 72 5.46 22.09 3.51
C ALA A 72 5.58 23.20 2.45
N ILE A 73 5.50 22.86 1.16
CA ILE A 73 5.64 23.82 0.06
C ILE A 73 4.54 24.87 0.08
N VAL A 74 3.29 24.48 0.35
CA VAL A 74 2.15 25.40 0.27
C VAL A 74 1.70 25.97 1.62
N GLY A 75 2.33 25.57 2.72
CA GLY A 75 2.00 26.03 4.07
C GLY A 75 0.60 25.59 4.52
N VAL A 76 0.29 24.30 4.39
CA VAL A 76 -1.06 23.77 4.69
C VAL A 76 -1.43 23.91 6.17
N ALA A 77 -0.47 23.73 7.08
CA ALA A 77 -0.71 23.74 8.52
C ALA A 77 -0.20 25.04 9.17
N PRO A 78 -0.71 25.41 10.36
CA PRO A 78 -0.19 26.54 11.14
C PRO A 78 1.32 26.44 11.39
N GLU A 79 1.99 27.59 11.53
CA GLU A 79 3.42 27.64 11.86
C GLU A 79 3.75 26.83 13.13
N GLY A 80 4.86 26.10 13.10
CA GLY A 80 5.28 25.23 14.20
C GLY A 80 4.61 23.85 14.23
N SER A 81 3.66 23.55 13.35
CA SER A 81 3.03 22.22 13.27
C SER A 81 4.02 21.15 12.77
N GLU A 82 3.94 19.95 13.35
CA GLU A 82 4.67 18.78 12.84
C GLU A 82 4.02 18.25 11.55
N LEU A 83 4.51 18.69 10.39
CA LEU A 83 3.90 18.39 9.10
C LEU A 83 3.85 16.90 8.75
N LEU A 84 4.89 16.14 9.09
CA LEU A 84 4.91 14.69 8.83
C LEU A 84 3.84 13.98 9.65
N TYR A 85 3.74 14.31 10.94
CA TYR A 85 2.71 13.79 11.83
C TYR A 85 1.30 14.17 11.33
N PHE A 86 1.05 15.45 11.04
CA PHE A 86 -0.23 15.92 10.53
C PHE A 86 -0.62 15.23 9.20
N THR A 87 0.37 14.96 8.34
CA THR A 87 0.14 14.24 7.10
C THR A 87 -0.22 12.78 7.35
N PHE A 88 0.51 12.09 8.24
CA PHE A 88 0.17 10.72 8.65
C PHE A 88 -1.26 10.65 9.19
N VAL A 89 -1.62 11.53 10.12
CA VAL A 89 -2.95 11.57 10.73
C VAL A 89 -4.07 11.71 9.70
N ASN A 90 -3.87 12.52 8.65
CA ASN A 90 -4.83 12.64 7.56
C ASN A 90 -4.80 11.40 6.65
N TYR A 91 -3.62 11.01 6.16
CA TYR A 91 -3.46 9.94 5.19
C TYR A 91 -3.99 8.60 5.70
N THR A 92 -3.76 8.27 6.97
CA THR A 92 -4.27 7.05 7.60
C THR A 92 -5.69 7.21 8.17
N THR A 93 -6.36 8.32 7.86
CA THR A 93 -7.71 8.65 8.31
C THR A 93 -7.90 8.65 9.83
N LEU A 94 -6.84 8.89 10.61
CA LEU A 94 -6.91 8.95 12.07
C LEU A 94 -7.66 10.20 12.54
N GLY A 95 -7.35 11.35 11.93
CA GLY A 95 -8.11 12.58 12.14
C GLY A 95 -8.21 13.05 13.59
N TYR A 96 -7.11 12.99 14.37
CA TYR A 96 -7.11 13.38 15.79
C TYR A 96 -7.61 14.82 16.05
N GLY A 97 -7.50 15.72 15.07
CA GLY A 97 -8.07 17.07 15.11
C GLY A 97 -7.28 18.07 15.95
N ASP A 98 -6.12 17.67 16.45
CA ASP A 98 -5.12 18.51 17.14
C ASP A 98 -4.43 19.50 16.21
N VAL A 99 -4.18 19.10 14.96
CA VAL A 99 -3.73 19.97 13.87
C VAL A 99 -4.79 19.97 12.77
N THR A 100 -5.12 21.15 12.25
CA THR A 100 -6.06 21.30 11.12
C THR A 100 -5.47 22.22 10.04
N PRO A 101 -5.86 22.07 8.76
CA PRO A 101 -5.37 22.94 7.71
C PRO A 101 -5.79 24.39 7.94
N VAL A 102 -4.94 25.34 7.55
CA VAL A 102 -5.31 26.76 7.48
C VAL A 102 -6.46 26.96 6.49
N GLU A 103 -7.23 28.06 6.64
CA GLU A 103 -8.46 28.29 5.89
C GLU A 103 -8.31 28.14 4.37
N GLY A 104 -7.19 28.63 3.82
CA GLY A 104 -6.85 28.56 2.40
C GLY A 104 -6.55 27.16 1.85
N TRP A 105 -6.44 26.15 2.70
CA TRP A 105 -6.04 24.77 2.34
C TRP A 105 -6.94 23.68 2.94
N ARG A 106 -8.11 24.01 3.47
CA ARG A 106 -9.02 23.04 4.13
C ARG A 106 -9.35 21.77 3.34
N LEU A 107 -9.40 21.84 2.01
CA LEU A 107 -9.72 20.68 1.17
C LEU A 107 -8.58 19.66 1.08
N THR A 108 -7.33 20.04 1.39
CA THR A 108 -6.18 19.12 1.30
C THR A 108 -6.24 18.00 2.31
N GLY A 109 -6.77 18.24 3.51
CA GLY A 109 -6.96 17.21 4.54
C GLY A 109 -7.84 16.06 4.06
N PRO A 110 -9.12 16.32 3.71
CA PRO A 110 -10.01 15.29 3.15
C PRO A 110 -9.48 14.61 1.89
N MET A 111 -8.79 15.35 1.00
CA MET A 111 -8.21 14.75 -0.21
C MET A 111 -7.04 13.81 0.11
N THR A 112 -6.20 14.16 1.09
CA THR A 112 -5.11 13.30 1.57
C THR A 112 -5.65 12.03 2.21
N ALA A 113 -6.70 12.16 3.03
CA ALA A 113 -7.41 11.03 3.61
C ALA A 113 -8.03 10.12 2.54
N MET A 114 -8.69 10.72 1.55
CA MET A 114 -9.27 9.99 0.41
C MET A 114 -8.20 9.25 -0.41
N ASN A 115 -7.04 9.87 -0.63
CA ASN A 115 -5.93 9.23 -1.31
C ASN A 115 -5.38 8.05 -0.50
N GLY A 116 -5.15 8.24 0.80
CA GLY A 116 -4.63 7.17 1.65
C GLY A 116 -5.59 5.98 1.78
N ILE A 117 -6.88 6.20 2.03
CA ILE A 117 -7.85 5.09 2.12
C ILE A 117 -7.99 4.32 0.81
N LEU A 118 -7.90 5.00 -0.35
CA LEU A 118 -7.90 4.36 -1.66
C LEU A 118 -6.69 3.42 -1.81
N LEU A 119 -5.49 3.89 -1.43
CA LEU A 119 -4.26 3.12 -1.56
C LEU A 119 -4.17 1.99 -0.53
N PHE A 120 -4.66 2.17 0.70
CA PHE A 120 -4.79 1.06 1.66
C PHE A 120 -5.79 -0.01 1.17
N GLY A 121 -6.89 0.40 0.53
CA GLY A 121 -7.82 -0.50 -0.14
C GLY A 121 -7.15 -1.31 -1.26
N TRP A 122 -6.33 -0.64 -2.08
CA TRP A 122 -5.50 -1.29 -3.10
C TRP A 122 -4.53 -2.31 -2.48
N SER A 123 -3.77 -1.92 -1.46
CA SER A 123 -2.85 -2.81 -0.72
C SER A 123 -3.55 -4.07 -0.20
N THR A 124 -4.77 -3.92 0.30
CA THR A 124 -5.59 -5.07 0.77
C THR A 124 -5.87 -6.05 -0.37
N ALA A 125 -6.25 -5.55 -1.55
CA ALA A 125 -6.48 -6.39 -2.73
C ALA A 125 -5.21 -7.11 -3.19
N VAL A 126 -4.05 -6.44 -3.15
CA VAL A 126 -2.75 -7.02 -3.49
C VAL A 126 -2.37 -8.15 -2.52
N LEU A 127 -2.50 -7.90 -1.21
CA LEU A 127 -2.23 -8.91 -0.18
C LEU A 127 -3.14 -10.13 -0.36
N PHE A 128 -4.42 -9.92 -0.66
CA PHE A 128 -5.36 -11.01 -0.92
C PHE A 128 -4.99 -11.83 -2.15
N GLU A 129 -4.59 -11.18 -3.25
CA GLU A 129 -4.15 -11.88 -4.45
C GLU A 129 -2.87 -12.69 -4.23
N VAL A 130 -1.89 -12.14 -3.49
CA VAL A 130 -0.66 -12.84 -3.12
C VAL A 130 -0.97 -14.06 -2.23
N LEU A 131 -1.83 -13.90 -1.23
CA LEU A 131 -2.29 -14.98 -0.36
C LEU A 131 -2.90 -16.11 -1.19
N ARG A 132 -3.85 -15.77 -2.05
CA ARG A 132 -4.59 -16.73 -2.89
C ARG A 132 -3.65 -17.52 -3.79
N LYS A 133 -2.79 -16.84 -4.57
CA LYS A 133 -1.85 -17.51 -5.48
C LYS A 133 -0.85 -18.40 -4.75
N THR A 134 -0.38 -17.96 -3.58
CA THR A 134 0.59 -18.75 -2.80
C THR A 134 -0.06 -20.03 -2.27
N ILE A 135 -1.31 -19.96 -1.79
CA ILE A 135 -2.05 -21.15 -1.35
C ILE A 135 -2.31 -22.10 -2.52
N GLU A 136 -2.76 -21.59 -3.67
CA GLU A 136 -3.01 -22.39 -4.89
C GLU A 136 -1.74 -23.15 -5.33
N HIS A 137 -0.58 -22.49 -5.34
CA HIS A 137 0.69 -23.11 -5.70
C HIS A 137 1.14 -24.19 -4.71
N LEU A 138 1.04 -23.91 -3.40
CA LEU A 138 1.39 -24.89 -2.37
C LEU A 138 0.49 -26.13 -2.40
N ALA A 139 -0.80 -25.97 -2.73
CA ALA A 139 -1.73 -27.08 -2.92
C ALA A 139 -1.36 -27.95 -4.14
N ALA A 140 -0.96 -27.32 -5.25
CA ALA A 140 -0.52 -28.04 -6.44
C ALA A 140 0.74 -28.90 -6.20
N ILE A 141 1.69 -28.43 -5.37
CA ILE A 141 2.88 -29.20 -4.97
C ILE A 141 2.50 -30.38 -4.07
N ALA A 142 1.49 -30.21 -3.21
CA ALA A 142 1.09 -31.21 -2.23
C ALA A 142 0.29 -32.38 -2.84
N ALA A 143 -0.33 -32.21 -4.00
CA ALA A 143 -1.07 -33.26 -4.70
C ALA A 143 -0.10 -34.18 -5.46
N PRO A 144 0.15 -35.43 -5.03
CA PRO A 144 0.94 -36.37 -5.80
C PRO A 144 0.22 -36.66 -7.11
N GLY A 145 0.95 -36.67 -8.24
CA GLY A 145 0.39 -37.08 -9.51
C GLY A 145 -0.29 -38.45 -9.39
N PHE A 146 -1.59 -38.52 -9.69
CA PHE A 146 -2.29 -39.78 -9.86
C PHE A 146 -1.64 -40.51 -11.05
N ASN A 147 -0.71 -41.41 -10.77
CA ASN A 147 -0.07 -42.24 -11.79
C ASN A 147 -1.04 -43.37 -12.15
N SER A 148 -1.72 -43.27 -13.29
CA SER A 148 -2.64 -44.30 -13.82
C SER A 148 -1.90 -45.50 -14.44
N GLY A 149 -0.73 -45.87 -13.92
CA GLY A 149 0.14 -46.92 -14.45
C GLY A 149 -0.03 -48.32 -13.83
N ASP A 150 -0.68 -48.45 -12.66
CA ASP A 150 -0.79 -49.72 -11.93
C ASP A 150 -2.13 -50.45 -12.14
N ARG A 151 -2.55 -50.58 -13.40
CA ARG A 151 -3.57 -51.56 -13.79
C ARG A 151 -3.07 -52.36 -14.99
N GLY A 152 -2.01 -53.13 -14.75
CA GLY A 152 -1.62 -54.28 -15.56
C GLY A 152 -2.23 -55.55 -15.01
#